data_AF-A0AAW2YR47-F1
#
_entry.id   AF-A0AAW2YR47-F1
#
_cell.length_a   1.000
_cell.length_b   1.000
_cell.length_c   1.000
_cell.angle_alpha   90.00
_cell.angle_beta   90.00
_cell.angle_gamma   90.00
#
_symmetry.space_group_name_H-M   'P 1'
#
loop_
_entity.id
_entity.type
_entity.pdbx_description
1 polymer ?
#
loop_
_entity_poly.entity_id
_entity_poly.type
_entity_poly.pdbx_seq_one_letter_code
_entity_poly.pdbx_strand_id
1 'polypeptide(L)'
;MVQLAPLNVPLARRIQVLCVLLMVALPISLIALNFVFVFNPLLWGLYIPYLYDYDASKEGSKRWNWVRHWNILKQFRDFFPAKVILEEPLEKNKSYLLGGHPHGVISMSVWANFLSSHAGSFEDVTGIPLRLATLKENFKVPFLRELILSFGIIDASRETLEFNLNKKSCLFVNDWKCRGSDKEHINLVPQRRKGFVRVALRTGSALVPVFNYGENEIYTQKSFAEGSRLRYKNGLNTRQDKFSQ
;
A
#
# COMPACT_ATOMS: atom_id res chain seq x y z
N MET A 1 10.74 4.06 -27.98
CA MET A 1 10.58 5.53 -28.15
C MET A 1 10.08 6.10 -26.84
N VAL A 2 10.77 7.09 -26.28
CA VAL A 2 10.22 7.88 -25.16
C VAL A 2 9.18 8.82 -25.77
N GLN A 3 7.89 8.57 -25.53
CA GLN A 3 6.86 9.55 -25.85
C GLN A 3 7.02 10.73 -24.89
N LEU A 4 7.48 11.87 -25.40
CA LEU A 4 7.52 13.10 -24.64
C LEU A 4 6.08 13.58 -24.38
N ALA A 5 5.85 14.13 -23.19
CA ALA A 5 4.54 14.68 -22.85
C ALA A 5 4.14 15.78 -23.86
N PRO A 6 2.88 15.83 -24.30
CA PRO A 6 2.44 16.86 -25.24
C PRO A 6 2.68 18.27 -24.68
N LEU A 7 3.09 19.21 -25.53
CA LEU A 7 3.41 20.58 -25.10
C LEU A 7 2.20 21.32 -24.51
N ASN A 8 0.98 20.96 -24.94
CA ASN A 8 -0.27 21.56 -24.51
C ASN A 8 -0.99 20.75 -23.42
N VAL A 9 -0.35 20.57 -22.27
CA VAL A 9 -0.96 19.97 -21.07
C VAL A 9 -1.45 21.09 -20.13
N PRO A 10 -2.75 21.08 -19.72
CA PRO A 10 -3.30 22.06 -18.79
C PRO A 10 -2.51 22.15 -17.47
N LEU A 11 -2.45 23.34 -16.86
CA LEU A 11 -1.72 23.57 -15.61
C LEU A 11 -2.15 22.61 -14.49
N ALA A 12 -3.45 22.33 -14.37
CA ALA A 12 -3.98 21.37 -13.40
C ALA A 12 -3.34 20.00 -13.55
N ARG A 13 -3.19 19.50 -14.79
CA ARG A 13 -2.57 18.20 -15.06
C ARG A 13 -1.06 18.22 -14.76
N ARG A 14 -0.37 19.34 -14.98
CA ARG A 14 1.05 19.50 -14.61
C ARG A 14 1.25 19.45 -13.09
N ILE A 15 0.38 20.11 -12.34
CA ILE A 15 0.38 20.06 -10.87
C ILE A 15 0.15 18.62 -10.39
N GLN A 16 -0.83 17.92 -10.95
CA GLN A 16 -1.07 16.51 -10.63
C GLN A 16 0.15 15.63 -10.89
N VAL A 17 0.81 15.77 -12.05
CA VAL A 17 2.05 15.04 -12.37
C VAL A 17 3.14 15.35 -11.34
N LEU A 18 3.34 16.63 -11.00
CA LEU A 18 4.31 17.04 -9.99
C LEU A 18 4.00 16.41 -8.62
N CYS A 19 2.74 16.42 -8.19
CA CYS A 19 2.32 15.80 -6.94
C CYS A 19 2.58 14.28 -6.94
N VAL A 20 2.31 13.58 -8.05
CA VAL A 20 2.63 12.16 -8.19
C VAL A 20 4.14 11.91 -8.09
N LEU A 21 4.95 12.70 -8.79
CA LEU A 21 6.41 12.60 -8.73
C LEU A 21 6.94 12.86 -7.32
N LEU A 22 6.44 13.89 -6.64
CA LEU A 22 6.83 14.22 -5.27
C LEU A 22 6.44 13.10 -4.28
N MET A 23 5.24 12.53 -4.42
CA MET A 23 4.77 11.43 -3.56
C MET A 23 5.62 10.16 -3.73
N VAL A 24 6.09 9.87 -4.95
CA VAL A 24 6.97 8.72 -5.21
C VAL A 24 8.41 9.01 -4.78
N ALA A 25 8.90 10.24 -5.01
CA ALA A 25 10.27 10.63 -4.68
C ALA A 25 10.48 10.79 -3.17
N LEU A 26 9.49 11.31 -2.43
CA LEU A 26 9.64 11.65 -1.02
C LEU A 26 10.12 10.46 -0.15
N PRO A 27 9.50 9.26 -0.19
CA PRO A 27 10.01 8.10 0.56
C PRO A 27 11.46 7.76 0.22
N ILE A 28 11.84 7.83 -1.06
CA ILE A 28 13.20 7.56 -1.54
C ILE A 28 14.17 8.61 -0.97
N SER A 29 13.81 9.88 -1.03
CA SER A 29 14.59 10.98 -0.46
C SER A 29 14.75 10.85 1.05
N LEU A 30 13.73 10.40 1.78
CA LEU A 30 13.81 10.17 3.23
C LEU A 30 14.73 8.99 3.58
N ILE A 31 14.72 7.93 2.78
CA ILE A 31 15.68 6.83 2.91
C ILE A 31 17.11 7.31 2.62
N ALA A 32 17.31 8.08 1.56
CA ALA A 32 18.61 8.67 1.24
C ALA A 32 19.12 9.60 2.37
N LEU A 33 18.23 10.44 2.91
CA LEU A 33 18.52 11.31 4.06
C LEU A 33 18.90 10.49 5.30
N ASN A 34 18.22 9.38 5.55
CA ASN A 34 18.56 8.48 6.65
C ASN A 34 20.00 7.96 6.56
N PHE A 35 20.50 7.63 5.36
CA PHE A 35 21.91 7.23 5.20
C PHE A 35 22.88 8.34 5.63
N VAL A 36 22.62 9.61 5.28
CA VAL A 36 23.45 10.74 5.73
C VAL A 36 23.53 10.80 7.26
N PHE A 37 22.41 10.56 7.93
CA PHE A 37 22.32 10.55 9.38
C PHE A 37 23.04 9.36 10.03
N VAL A 38 22.92 8.17 9.45
CA VAL A 38 23.60 6.96 9.95
C VAL A 38 25.12 7.15 9.91
N PHE A 39 25.65 7.74 8.83
CA PHE A 39 27.10 7.95 8.66
C PHE A 39 27.65 9.20 9.35
N ASN A 40 26.82 10.00 10.02
CA ASN A 40 27.25 11.19 10.76
C ASN A 40 26.89 11.06 12.26
N PRO A 41 27.85 10.65 13.13
CA PRO A 41 27.61 10.45 14.55
C PRO A 41 27.05 11.67 15.30
N LEU A 42 27.33 12.89 14.83
CA LEU A 42 26.80 14.12 15.43
C LEU A 42 25.27 14.20 15.35
N LEU A 43 24.67 13.52 14.37
CA LEU A 43 23.22 13.51 14.14
C LEU A 43 22.51 12.36 14.86
N TRP A 44 23.24 11.45 15.53
CA TRP A 44 22.63 10.28 16.19
C TRP A 44 21.73 10.65 17.36
N GLY A 45 21.96 11.79 18.02
CA GLY A 45 21.07 12.30 19.07
C GLY A 45 19.63 12.49 18.58
N LEU A 46 19.42 12.74 17.28
CA LEU A 46 18.10 12.88 16.69
C LEU A 46 17.34 11.54 16.60
N TYR A 47 18.00 10.39 16.79
CA TYR A 47 17.34 9.07 16.83
C TYR A 47 16.70 8.77 18.18
N ILE A 48 17.09 9.47 19.24
CA ILE A 48 16.66 9.18 20.62
C ILE A 48 15.12 9.15 20.74
N PRO A 49 14.36 10.13 20.24
CA PRO A 49 12.88 10.09 20.34
C PRO A 49 12.26 8.83 19.71
N TYR A 50 12.88 8.31 18.64
CA TYR A 50 12.38 7.15 17.91
C TYR A 50 12.58 5.84 18.68
N LEU A 51 13.61 5.76 19.52
CA LEU A 51 13.87 4.60 20.37
C LEU A 51 12.83 4.50 21.49
N TYR A 52 12.36 5.64 22.02
CA TYR A 52 11.30 5.67 23.03
C TYR A 52 9.92 5.35 22.48
N ASP A 53 9.65 5.71 21.23
CA ASP A 53 8.34 5.53 20.60
C ASP A 53 8.24 4.24 19.77
N TYR A 54 9.09 3.23 20.00
CA TYR A 54 9.24 2.05 19.14
C TYR A 54 7.89 1.38 18.75
N ASP A 55 6.96 1.27 19.70
CA ASP A 55 5.69 0.56 19.54
C ASP A 55 4.60 1.32 18.77
N ALA A 56 4.81 2.59 18.36
CA ALA A 56 3.77 3.33 17.62
C ALA A 56 3.34 2.66 16.31
N SER A 57 4.22 1.86 15.69
CA SER A 57 3.89 1.04 14.50
C SER A 57 2.96 -0.13 14.77
N LYS A 58 2.97 -0.66 16.01
CA LYS A 58 2.05 -1.71 16.46
C LYS A 58 0.72 -1.13 16.91
N GLU A 59 0.78 0.00 17.62
CA GLU A 59 -0.43 0.63 18.15
C GLU A 59 -1.21 1.43 17.12
N GLY A 60 -0.52 1.89 16.06
CA GLY A 60 -1.08 2.85 15.11
C GLY A 60 -1.40 4.20 15.75
N SER A 61 -0.71 4.58 16.82
CA SER A 61 -1.04 5.76 17.63
C SER A 61 -0.91 7.10 16.90
N LYS A 62 -0.20 7.13 15.77
CA LYS A 62 0.21 8.35 15.06
C LYS A 62 -0.57 8.70 13.79
N ARG A 63 -1.79 8.18 13.62
CA ARG A 63 -2.64 8.53 12.45
C ARG A 63 -3.15 9.96 12.57
N TRP A 64 -2.72 10.85 11.68
CA TRP A 64 -3.06 12.29 11.73
C TRP A 64 -4.04 12.68 10.64
N ASN A 65 -5.24 13.13 11.05
CA ASN A 65 -6.28 13.52 10.09
C ASN A 65 -5.83 14.65 9.17
N TRP A 66 -5.15 15.68 9.67
CA TRP A 66 -4.73 16.81 8.85
C TRP A 66 -3.74 16.42 7.74
N VAL A 67 -2.87 15.43 7.97
CA VAL A 67 -1.97 14.88 6.94
C VAL A 67 -2.75 14.16 5.84
N ARG A 68 -3.78 13.41 6.21
CA ARG A 68 -4.65 12.70 5.25
C ARG A 68 -5.55 13.61 4.42
N HIS A 69 -5.65 14.89 4.81
CA HIS A 69 -6.34 15.96 4.08
C HIS A 69 -5.35 16.90 3.35
N TRP A 70 -4.07 16.56 3.25
CA TRP A 70 -3.15 17.35 2.44
C TRP A 70 -3.55 17.36 0.96
N ASN A 71 -3.58 18.56 0.36
CA ASN A 71 -3.96 18.74 -1.04
C ASN A 71 -3.13 17.89 -2.02
N ILE A 72 -1.88 17.55 -1.69
CA ILE A 72 -1.05 16.66 -2.52
C ILE A 72 -1.71 15.29 -2.75
N LEU A 73 -2.43 14.76 -1.74
CA LEU A 73 -3.14 13.50 -1.84
C LEU A 73 -4.37 13.61 -2.75
N LYS A 74 -5.06 14.75 -2.72
CA LYS A 74 -6.16 15.05 -3.65
C LYS A 74 -5.65 15.07 -5.09
N GLN A 75 -4.59 15.83 -5.35
CA GLN A 75 -3.99 15.93 -6.68
C GLN A 75 -3.44 14.58 -7.17
N PHE A 76 -2.83 13.80 -6.27
CA PHE A 76 -2.39 12.43 -6.58
C PHE A 76 -3.56 11.55 -7.02
N ARG A 77 -4.69 11.59 -6.31
CA ARG A 77 -5.86 10.79 -6.66
C ARG A 77 -6.49 11.24 -7.98
N ASP A 78 -6.67 12.55 -8.15
CA ASP A 78 -7.27 13.13 -9.34
C ASP A 78 -6.38 12.95 -10.59
N PHE A 79 -5.11 12.58 -10.41
CA PHE A 79 -4.24 12.15 -11.51
C PHE A 79 -4.69 10.80 -12.12
N PHE A 80 -5.07 9.84 -11.26
CA PHE A 80 -5.46 8.46 -11.61
C PHE A 80 -6.98 8.25 -11.75
N PRO A 81 -7.76 9.34 -11.81
CA PRO A 81 -9.18 9.42 -11.39
C PRO A 81 -9.74 8.18 -10.66
N ALA A 82 -9.12 7.83 -9.53
CA ALA A 82 -9.45 6.58 -8.83
C ALA A 82 -10.82 6.66 -8.15
N LYS A 83 -11.59 5.56 -8.22
CA LYS A 83 -12.93 5.44 -7.63
C LYS A 83 -12.99 4.21 -6.72
N VAL A 84 -13.72 4.34 -5.62
CA VAL A 84 -14.08 3.22 -4.73
C VAL A 84 -15.53 2.83 -5.02
N ILE A 85 -15.74 1.54 -5.30
CA ILE A 85 -17.06 0.96 -5.53
C ILE A 85 -17.25 -0.12 -4.46
N LEU A 86 -18.40 -0.09 -3.79
CA LEU A 86 -18.81 -1.09 -2.82
C LEU A 86 -19.91 -1.94 -3.45
N GLU A 87 -19.75 -3.26 -3.43
CA GLU A 87 -20.82 -4.19 -3.79
C GLU A 87 -21.92 -4.18 -2.72
N GLU A 88 -21.51 -4.11 -1.45
CA GLU A 88 -22.40 -4.01 -0.30
C GLU A 88 -21.91 -2.94 0.69
N PRO A 89 -22.81 -2.22 1.37
CA PRO A 89 -22.44 -1.23 2.36
C PRO A 89 -21.78 -1.89 3.58
N LEU A 90 -20.71 -1.27 4.09
CA LEU A 90 -20.02 -1.73 5.30
C LEU A 90 -20.61 -1.09 6.56
N GLU A 91 -20.83 -1.89 7.59
CA GLU A 91 -21.34 -1.45 8.89
C GLU A 91 -20.24 -0.84 9.75
N LYS A 92 -20.44 0.36 10.30
CA LYS A 92 -19.41 1.10 11.04
C LYS A 92 -18.91 0.45 12.35
N ASN A 93 -19.64 -0.52 12.89
CA ASN A 93 -19.36 -1.13 14.21
C ASN A 93 -18.68 -2.51 14.12
N LYS A 94 -18.22 -2.93 12.94
CA LYS A 94 -17.54 -4.21 12.69
C LYS A 94 -16.05 -4.01 12.43
N SER A 95 -15.25 -5.00 12.82
CA SER A 95 -13.85 -5.11 12.41
C SER A 95 -13.77 -5.67 10.99
N TYR A 96 -12.96 -5.05 10.15
CA TYR A 96 -12.78 -5.48 8.76
C TYR A 96 -11.30 -5.71 8.46
N LEU A 97 -11.01 -6.79 7.76
CA LEU A 97 -9.71 -7.05 7.16
C LEU A 97 -9.87 -7.06 5.63
N LEU A 98 -9.49 -5.95 5.01
CA LEU A 98 -9.55 -5.76 3.57
C LEU A 98 -8.32 -6.43 2.92
N GLY A 99 -8.55 -7.41 2.06
CA GLY A 99 -7.51 -8.11 1.31
C GLY A 99 -7.39 -7.56 -0.11
N GLY A 100 -6.37 -6.75 -0.38
CA GLY A 100 -6.16 -6.09 -1.66
C GLY A 100 -5.44 -6.94 -2.71
N HIS A 101 -5.94 -6.89 -3.95
CA HIS A 101 -5.31 -7.41 -5.17
C HIS A 101 -5.62 -6.50 -6.36
N PRO A 102 -4.78 -6.35 -7.39
CA PRO A 102 -3.38 -6.75 -7.52
C PRO A 102 -2.41 -5.95 -6.64
N HIS A 103 -1.20 -6.51 -6.43
CA HIS A 103 -0.07 -5.85 -5.78
C HIS A 103 0.90 -5.33 -6.86
N GLY A 104 0.79 -4.05 -7.21
CA GLY A 104 1.79 -3.33 -8.02
C GLY A 104 3.13 -3.20 -7.28
N VAL A 105 4.21 -2.78 -7.95
CA VAL A 105 5.51 -2.54 -7.26
C VAL A 105 5.37 -1.44 -6.21
N ILE A 106 4.61 -0.41 -6.54
CA ILE A 106 4.12 0.65 -5.65
C ILE A 106 2.61 0.64 -5.88
N SER A 107 1.80 0.22 -4.90
CA SER A 107 0.36 0.07 -5.09
C SER A 107 -0.36 1.43 -5.24
N MET A 108 -0.32 2.04 -6.42
CA MET A 108 -0.77 3.43 -6.64
C MET A 108 -2.26 3.60 -6.35
N SER A 109 -3.08 2.59 -6.67
CA SER A 109 -4.49 2.49 -6.30
C SER A 109 -4.69 2.55 -4.78
N VAL A 110 -3.83 1.88 -4.01
CA VAL A 110 -3.88 1.92 -2.54
C VAL A 110 -3.61 3.33 -2.03
N TRP A 111 -2.62 4.01 -2.58
CA TRP A 111 -2.33 5.41 -2.24
C TRP A 111 -3.47 6.36 -2.60
N ALA A 112 -4.04 6.22 -3.79
CA ALA A 112 -5.10 7.09 -4.29
C ALA A 112 -6.41 6.93 -3.49
N ASN A 113 -6.85 5.69 -3.26
CA ASN A 113 -8.18 5.39 -2.72
C ASN A 113 -8.22 5.23 -1.20
N PHE A 114 -7.13 4.77 -0.57
CA PHE A 114 -7.17 4.29 0.81
C PHE A 114 -6.35 5.13 1.79
N LEU A 115 -5.33 5.88 1.32
CA LEU A 115 -4.53 6.77 2.19
C LEU A 115 -5.09 8.18 2.33
N SER A 116 -5.89 8.66 1.36
CA SER A 116 -6.50 9.99 1.43
C SER A 116 -7.83 9.97 2.17
N SER A 117 -8.20 11.09 2.79
CA SER A 117 -9.54 11.33 3.36
C SER A 117 -10.31 12.39 2.54
N HIS A 118 -10.11 12.42 1.22
CA HIS A 118 -10.78 13.36 0.32
C HIS A 118 -12.03 12.75 -0.31
N ALA A 119 -12.94 13.60 -0.79
CA ALA A 119 -14.23 13.23 -1.40
C ALA A 119 -14.10 12.11 -2.45
N GLY A 120 -14.66 10.93 -2.21
CA GLY A 120 -14.60 9.70 -3.03
C GLY A 120 -13.47 8.72 -2.65
N SER A 121 -12.71 8.98 -1.58
CA SER A 121 -11.82 7.98 -0.99
C SER A 121 -12.62 6.93 -0.20
N PHE A 122 -11.98 5.82 0.17
CA PHE A 122 -12.66 4.76 0.93
C PHE A 122 -13.29 5.27 2.22
N GLU A 123 -12.56 6.10 2.97
CA GLU A 123 -13.03 6.65 4.23
C GLU A 123 -14.18 7.64 4.04
N ASP A 124 -14.17 8.41 2.95
CA ASP A 124 -15.27 9.30 2.60
C ASP A 124 -16.54 8.53 2.20
N VAL A 125 -16.39 7.49 1.37
CA VAL A 125 -17.51 6.67 0.88
C VAL A 125 -18.13 5.81 1.98
N THR A 126 -17.32 5.26 2.89
CA THR A 126 -17.80 4.34 3.95
C THR A 126 -18.03 5.03 5.29
N GLY A 127 -17.38 6.17 5.54
CA GLY A 127 -17.26 6.77 6.86
C GLY A 127 -16.46 5.91 7.86
N ILE A 128 -15.70 4.90 7.40
CA ILE A 128 -14.93 3.99 8.24
C ILE A 128 -13.45 4.38 8.19
N PRO A 129 -12.83 4.73 9.33
CA PRO A 129 -11.40 4.98 9.40
C PRO A 129 -10.61 3.73 9.05
N LEU A 130 -9.73 3.86 8.05
CA LEU A 130 -8.89 2.78 7.59
C LEU A 130 -7.44 2.95 8.06
N ARG A 131 -6.79 1.82 8.35
CA ARG A 131 -5.34 1.71 8.51
C ARG A 131 -4.77 0.75 7.49
N LEU A 132 -3.61 1.09 6.93
CA LEU A 132 -2.91 0.25 5.96
C LEU A 132 -1.80 -0.52 6.67
N ALA A 133 -1.66 -1.82 6.42
CA ALA A 133 -0.55 -2.61 6.95
C ALA A 133 0.58 -2.73 5.92
N THR A 134 1.83 -2.48 6.33
CA THR A 134 3.03 -2.60 5.49
C THR A 134 4.16 -3.35 6.20
N LEU A 135 5.22 -3.68 5.46
CA LEU A 135 6.41 -4.36 5.98
C LEU A 135 7.05 -3.61 7.15
N LYS A 136 7.38 -4.35 8.22
CA LYS A 136 8.10 -3.87 9.41
C LYS A 136 9.36 -3.04 9.10
N GLU A 137 10.05 -3.37 8.01
CA GLU A 137 11.28 -2.68 7.57
C GLU A 137 11.06 -1.18 7.32
N ASN A 138 9.87 -0.78 6.85
CA ASN A 138 9.56 0.64 6.62
C ASN A 138 9.61 1.47 7.92
N PHE A 139 9.42 0.84 9.08
CA PHE A 139 9.41 1.50 10.39
C PHE A 139 10.80 1.58 11.05
N LYS A 140 11.83 0.98 10.44
CA LYS A 140 13.23 1.09 10.94
C LYS A 140 13.92 2.37 10.50
N VAL A 141 13.39 3.03 9.46
CA VAL A 141 13.93 4.29 8.93
C VAL A 141 13.17 5.45 9.60
N PRO A 142 13.77 6.22 10.52
CA PRO A 142 13.05 7.20 11.36
C PRO A 142 12.19 8.21 10.61
N PHE A 143 12.73 8.90 9.60
CA PHE A 143 11.96 9.92 8.87
C PHE A 143 10.83 9.32 8.04
N LEU A 144 11.10 8.19 7.38
CA LEU A 144 10.08 7.46 6.62
C LEU A 144 8.99 6.93 7.56
N ARG A 145 9.39 6.42 8.73
CA ARG A 145 8.51 5.91 9.78
C ARG A 145 7.48 6.96 10.19
N GLU A 146 7.89 8.19 10.51
CA GLU A 146 6.93 9.23 10.92
C GLU A 146 5.97 9.60 9.79
N LEU A 147 6.48 9.68 8.56
CA LEU A 147 5.65 9.95 7.39
C LEU A 147 4.58 8.86 7.22
N ILE A 148 4.95 7.58 7.20
CA ILE A 148 3.98 6.50 6.99
C ILE A 148 3.03 6.34 8.18
N LEU A 149 3.50 6.52 9.41
CA LEU A 149 2.66 6.50 10.61
C LEU A 149 1.62 7.63 10.59
N SER A 150 2.02 8.82 10.13
CA SER A 150 1.12 9.98 10.01
C SER A 150 -0.06 9.72 9.06
N PHE A 151 0.14 8.92 8.01
CA PHE A 151 -0.94 8.46 7.13
C PHE A 151 -1.82 7.35 7.75
N GLY A 152 -1.46 6.82 8.92
CA GLY A 152 -2.16 5.70 9.56
C GLY A 152 -1.71 4.32 9.09
N ILE A 153 -0.49 4.22 8.55
CA ILE A 153 0.11 2.94 8.14
C ILE A 153 0.73 2.26 9.36
N ILE A 154 0.49 0.96 9.53
CA ILE A 154 0.94 0.13 10.67
C ILE A 154 1.77 -1.08 10.20
N ASP A 155 2.43 -1.75 11.13
CA ASP A 155 3.17 -2.99 10.85
C ASP A 155 2.22 -4.13 10.46
N ALA A 156 2.58 -4.90 9.43
CA ALA A 156 1.85 -6.09 8.98
C ALA A 156 2.14 -7.35 9.83
N SER A 157 2.85 -7.22 10.94
CA SER A 157 3.05 -8.30 11.92
C SER A 157 1.72 -8.79 12.49
N ARG A 158 1.65 -10.10 12.77
CA ARG A 158 0.42 -10.75 13.24
C ARG A 158 -0.10 -10.13 14.52
N GLU A 159 0.81 -9.82 15.44
CA GLU A 159 0.51 -9.23 16.75
C GLU A 159 -0.14 -7.84 16.59
N THR A 160 0.38 -7.03 15.67
CA THR A 160 -0.15 -5.71 15.34
C THR A 160 -1.54 -5.78 14.72
N LEU A 161 -1.74 -6.71 13.77
CA LEU A 161 -3.04 -6.91 13.14
C LEU A 161 -4.08 -7.38 14.15
N GLU A 162 -3.75 -8.39 14.98
CA GLU A 162 -4.66 -8.89 16.02
C GLU A 162 -5.00 -7.79 17.05
N PHE A 163 -4.02 -7.02 17.49
CA PHE A 163 -4.22 -5.89 18.42
C PHE A 163 -5.20 -4.84 17.86
N ASN A 164 -5.02 -4.42 16.60
CA ASN A 164 -5.86 -3.38 16.01
C ASN A 164 -7.26 -3.90 15.65
N LEU A 165 -7.38 -5.14 15.17
CA LEU A 165 -8.67 -5.75 14.82
C LEU A 165 -9.55 -5.99 16.05
N ASN A 166 -8.94 -6.34 17.19
CA ASN A 166 -9.67 -6.47 18.46
C ASN A 166 -10.24 -5.13 18.96
N LYS A 167 -9.76 -3.99 18.45
CA LYS A 167 -10.28 -2.65 18.76
C LYS A 167 -11.36 -2.16 17.79
N LYS A 168 -11.96 -3.05 16.98
CA LYS A 168 -12.94 -2.68 15.94
C LYS A 168 -12.37 -1.75 14.86
N SER A 169 -11.15 -2.04 14.40
CA SER A 169 -10.51 -1.30 13.30
C SER A 169 -10.79 -1.92 11.93
N CYS A 170 -10.72 -1.09 10.89
CA CYS A 170 -10.64 -1.53 9.50
C CYS A 170 -9.17 -1.51 9.04
N LEU A 171 -8.65 -2.66 8.65
CA LEU A 171 -7.26 -2.84 8.21
C LEU A 171 -7.20 -3.26 6.75
N PHE A 172 -6.28 -2.67 5.99
CA PHE A 172 -5.97 -3.10 4.62
C PHE A 172 -4.64 -3.84 4.58
N VAL A 173 -4.62 -5.04 3.98
CA VAL A 173 -3.41 -5.85 3.80
C VAL A 173 -3.21 -6.20 2.33
N ASN A 174 -2.03 -5.86 1.82
CA ASN A 174 -1.55 -6.22 0.49
C ASN A 174 -0.85 -7.59 0.54
N ASP A 175 -1.57 -8.72 0.54
CA ASP A 175 -0.93 -10.05 0.62
C ASP A 175 -1.06 -10.92 -0.65
N TRP A 176 -1.84 -10.49 -1.65
CA TRP A 176 -2.01 -11.29 -2.86
C TRP A 176 -0.98 -10.94 -3.94
N LYS A 177 0.19 -11.60 -3.91
CA LYS A 177 1.19 -11.45 -4.98
C LYS A 177 0.59 -11.87 -6.33
N CYS A 178 0.56 -10.93 -7.27
CA CYS A 178 0.34 -11.21 -8.69
C CYS A 178 1.62 -11.85 -9.22
N ARG A 179 1.55 -13.10 -9.67
CA ARG A 179 2.68 -13.75 -10.33
C ARG A 179 2.29 -13.99 -11.78
N GLY A 180 3.00 -13.36 -12.70
CA GLY A 180 2.77 -13.54 -14.14
C GLY A 180 1.48 -12.91 -14.64
N SER A 181 0.97 -11.87 -13.97
CA SER A 181 -0.06 -11.00 -14.56
C SER A 181 0.63 -10.08 -15.56
N ASP A 182 0.10 -10.01 -16.78
CA ASP A 182 0.51 -9.03 -17.79
C ASP A 182 -0.55 -7.93 -17.90
N LYS A 183 -0.38 -7.03 -18.87
CA LYS A 183 -1.32 -5.90 -19.07
C LYS A 183 -2.71 -6.34 -19.52
N GLU A 184 -2.85 -7.56 -20.06
CA GLU A 184 -4.09 -8.06 -20.67
C GLU A 184 -4.75 -9.16 -19.83
N HIS A 185 -3.97 -9.87 -19.01
CA HIS A 185 -4.40 -11.04 -18.24
C HIS A 185 -3.97 -10.93 -16.77
N ILE A 186 -4.97 -10.87 -15.89
CA ILE A 186 -4.76 -10.84 -14.44
C ILE A 186 -4.70 -12.27 -13.92
N ASN A 187 -3.49 -12.82 -13.82
CA ASN A 187 -3.28 -14.14 -13.19
C ASN A 187 -3.40 -14.08 -11.67
N LEU A 188 -4.59 -14.45 -11.17
CA LEU A 188 -4.85 -14.72 -9.76
C LEU A 188 -4.29 -16.09 -9.38
N VAL A 189 -3.00 -16.17 -9.05
CA VAL A 189 -2.46 -17.42 -8.48
C VAL A 189 -2.84 -17.46 -6.99
N PRO A 190 -3.70 -18.39 -6.54
CA PRO A 190 -4.05 -18.49 -5.13
C PRO A 190 -2.79 -18.86 -4.36
N GLN A 191 -2.37 -17.99 -3.45
CA GLN A 191 -1.16 -18.24 -2.68
C GLN A 191 -1.45 -19.22 -1.53
N ARG A 192 -0.45 -20.01 -1.15
CA ARG A 192 -0.47 -20.80 0.11
C ARG A 192 -0.40 -19.92 1.38
N ARG A 193 -0.23 -18.60 1.25
CA ARG A 193 -0.13 -17.64 2.37
C ARG A 193 -1.53 -17.29 2.89
N LYS A 194 -2.03 -18.12 3.79
CA LYS A 194 -3.31 -17.94 4.51
C LYS A 194 -3.15 -17.13 5.81
N GLY A 195 -2.10 -16.29 5.90
CA GLY A 195 -1.72 -15.59 7.14
C GLY A 195 -2.80 -14.62 7.61
N PHE A 196 -3.18 -13.69 6.75
CA PHE A 196 -4.23 -12.71 7.02
C PHE A 196 -5.60 -13.38 7.27
N VAL A 197 -5.94 -14.45 6.53
CA VAL A 197 -7.17 -15.23 6.76
C VAL A 197 -7.20 -15.83 8.17
N ARG A 198 -6.07 -16.41 8.63
CA ARG A 198 -5.98 -16.92 10.01
C ARG A 198 -6.14 -15.82 11.05
N VAL A 199 -5.66 -14.62 10.78
CA VAL A 199 -5.84 -13.46 11.66
C VAL A 199 -7.31 -13.03 11.70
N ALA A 200 -7.98 -12.96 10.56
CA ALA A 200 -9.42 -12.66 10.50
C ALA A 200 -10.24 -13.67 11.32
N LEU A 201 -9.97 -14.97 11.14
CA LEU A 201 -10.64 -16.03 11.89
C LEU A 201 -10.42 -15.93 13.41
N ARG A 202 -9.19 -15.61 13.85
CA ARG A 202 -8.87 -15.48 15.29
C ARG A 202 -9.52 -14.28 15.95
N THR A 203 -9.66 -13.19 15.20
CA THR A 203 -10.20 -11.92 15.71
C THR A 203 -11.72 -11.80 15.50
N GLY A 204 -12.32 -12.73 14.76
CA GLY A 204 -13.73 -12.64 14.35
C GLY A 204 -14.00 -11.49 13.36
N SER A 205 -12.97 -10.97 12.70
CA SER A 205 -13.11 -9.84 11.76
C SER A 205 -13.64 -10.31 10.42
N ALA A 206 -14.50 -9.49 9.79
CA ALA A 206 -15.01 -9.76 8.46
C ALA A 206 -13.89 -9.59 7.42
N LEU A 207 -13.65 -10.64 6.62
CA LEU A 207 -12.69 -10.58 5.53
C LEU A 207 -13.37 -10.04 4.27
N VAL A 208 -12.87 -8.93 3.73
CA VAL A 208 -13.45 -8.27 2.55
C VAL A 208 -12.43 -8.30 1.42
N PRO A 209 -12.72 -8.97 0.29
CA PRO A 209 -11.86 -8.91 -0.87
C PRO A 209 -11.93 -7.51 -1.51
N VAL A 210 -10.78 -6.97 -1.90
CA VAL A 210 -10.70 -5.70 -2.63
C VAL A 210 -9.93 -5.91 -3.93
N PHE A 211 -10.54 -5.52 -5.05
CA PHE A 211 -9.91 -5.59 -6.36
C PHE A 211 -9.59 -4.19 -6.92
N ASN A 212 -8.34 -3.96 -7.31
CA ASN A 212 -7.83 -2.70 -7.84
C ASN A 212 -7.69 -2.76 -9.37
N TYR A 213 -8.66 -2.22 -10.09
CA TYR A 213 -8.61 -2.13 -11.55
C TYR A 213 -7.53 -1.13 -12.02
N GLY A 214 -6.90 -1.41 -13.16
CA GLY A 214 -5.91 -0.53 -13.83
C GLY A 214 -4.50 -0.54 -13.22
N GLU A 215 -4.28 -1.11 -12.03
CA GLU A 215 -2.97 -1.13 -11.36
C GLU A 215 -1.87 -1.84 -12.18
N ASN A 216 -2.21 -2.93 -12.87
CA ASN A 216 -1.27 -3.67 -13.71
C ASN A 216 -0.88 -2.93 -15.00
N GLU A 217 -1.68 -1.95 -15.42
CA GLU A 217 -1.41 -1.14 -16.61
C GLU A 217 -0.36 -0.04 -16.33
N ILE A 218 -0.18 0.33 -15.05
CA ILE A 218 0.75 1.37 -14.60
C ILE A 218 2.21 0.93 -14.80
N TYR A 219 2.51 -0.35 -14.57
CA TYR A 219 3.86 -0.88 -14.64
C TYR A 219 3.98 -1.93 -15.74
N THR A 220 4.99 -1.80 -16.60
CA THR A 220 5.36 -2.91 -17.49
C THR A 220 6.21 -3.89 -16.70
N GLN A 221 5.60 -4.98 -16.24
CA GLN A 221 6.36 -6.08 -15.64
C GLN A 221 7.01 -6.89 -16.76
N LYS A 222 8.32 -7.17 -16.64
CA LYS A 222 8.99 -8.11 -17.54
C LYS A 222 8.50 -9.52 -17.23
N SER A 223 7.81 -10.14 -18.19
CA SER A 223 7.58 -11.58 -18.18
C SER A 223 8.89 -12.29 -18.53
N PHE A 224 9.28 -13.28 -17.72
CA PHE A 224 10.45 -14.11 -18.00
C PHE A 224 10.01 -15.31 -18.84
N ALA A 225 10.78 -15.63 -19.89
CA ALA A 225 10.51 -16.79 -20.73
C ALA A 225 10.41 -18.08 -19.91
N GLU A 226 9.48 -18.95 -20.32
CA GLU A 226 9.27 -20.26 -19.70
C GLU A 226 10.56 -21.08 -19.72
N GLY A 227 10.88 -21.75 -18.61
CA GLY A 227 12.14 -22.51 -18.46
C GLY A 227 13.41 -21.69 -18.18
N SER A 228 13.36 -20.35 -18.21
CA SER A 228 14.57 -19.55 -17.92
C SER A 228 15.03 -19.66 -16.47
N ARG A 229 16.36 -19.62 -16.25
CA ARG A 229 16.97 -19.63 -14.90
C ARG A 229 16.48 -18.48 -14.01
N LEU A 230 16.12 -17.34 -14.61
CA LEU A 230 15.55 -16.18 -13.92
C LEU A 230 14.09 -16.43 -13.49
N ARG A 231 13.29 -17.14 -14.31
CA ARG A 231 11.96 -17.65 -13.90
C ARG A 231 12.08 -18.64 -12.74
N TYR A 232 13.09 -19.51 -12.75
CA TYR A 232 13.37 -20.48 -11.68
C TYR A 232 13.77 -19.81 -10.36
N LYS A 233 14.74 -18.88 -10.39
CA LYS A 233 15.18 -18.13 -9.19
C LYS A 233 14.08 -17.27 -8.58
N ASN A 234 13.15 -16.75 -9.40
CA ASN A 234 11.98 -16.00 -8.94
C ASN A 234 10.80 -16.91 -8.53
N GLY A 235 10.96 -18.23 -8.56
CA GLY A 235 9.95 -19.20 -8.14
C GLY A 235 8.70 -19.24 -9.04
N LEU A 236 8.83 -18.90 -10.32
CA LEU A 236 7.75 -18.75 -11.29
C LEU A 236 7.46 -20.04 -12.11
N ASN A 237 8.01 -21.18 -11.71
CA ASN A 237 7.67 -22.49 -12.28
C ASN A 237 6.75 -23.26 -11.33
N THR A 238 5.43 -23.06 -11.46
CA THR A 238 4.47 -24.06 -10.98
C THR A 238 3.60 -24.48 -12.15
N ARG A 239 3.77 -25.76 -12.52
CA ARG A 239 3.06 -26.52 -13.56
C ARG A 239 1.60 -26.09 -13.69
N GLN A 240 1.22 -25.54 -14.86
CA GLN A 240 -0.17 -25.31 -15.23
C GLN A 240 -0.85 -26.58 -15.78
N ASP A 241 -0.14 -27.70 -15.98
CA ASP A 241 -0.67 -28.84 -16.75
C ASP A 241 -1.35 -29.96 -15.94
N LYS A 242 -2.09 -29.66 -14.85
CA LYS A 242 -2.76 -30.75 -14.09
C LYS A 242 -4.24 -30.54 -13.73
N PHE A 243 -4.93 -29.55 -14.30
CA PHE A 243 -6.39 -29.41 -14.10
C PHE A 243 -7.21 -29.33 -15.39
N SER A 244 -6.65 -29.81 -16.50
CA SER A 244 -7.38 -30.08 -17.73
C SER A 244 -7.20 -31.55 -18.14
N GLN A 245 -7.78 -32.44 -17.32
CA GLN A 245 -8.37 -33.72 -17.71
C GLN A 245 -9.55 -34.00 -16.79
#